data_AF-A0A1X2HD01-F1
#
_entry.id   AF-A0A1X2HD01-F1
#
_cell.length_a   1.000
_cell.length_b   1.000
_cell.length_c   1.000
_cell.angle_alpha   90.00
_cell.angle_beta   90.00
_cell.angle_gamma   90.00
#
_symmetry.space_group_name_H-M   'P 1'
#
loop_
_entity.id
_entity.type
_entity.pdbx_description
1 polymer ?
#
loop_
_entity_poly.entity_id
_entity_poly.type
_entity_poly.pdbx_seq_one_letter_code
_entity_poly.pdbx_strand_id
1 'polypeptide(L)'
;MLKTVRLGLAGRKFDDQYTFDLQGYLSVHDFCSTVQLFNEVVRRHPPPGHKAIWTATLITTWILTGTLVYILWTFLPAAQLYLVAILPTIMILTTPIWVWRYRSLRRKASFESSLVELCSRINATENIRGINYRLVSNKQRNDDVMIIDDQHGMTPSAAYALLIEFDDRYRALFKSQPPSDNFALYPYSIPHQPAPAHVHPRMHESPLMEKAQPIPPSSSVFEQIDLYEKQ
;
A
#
# COMPACT_ATOMS: atom_id res chain seq x y z
N MET A 1 -11.15 13.81 23.92
CA MET A 1 -11.41 12.37 23.74
C MET A 1 -10.72 11.98 22.44
N LEU A 2 -10.16 10.78 22.26
CA LEU A 2 -9.59 10.43 20.95
C LEU A 2 -10.75 10.03 20.04
N LYS A 3 -10.89 10.71 18.90
CA LYS A 3 -11.86 10.35 17.87
C LYS A 3 -11.15 9.55 16.80
N THR A 4 -11.70 8.42 16.39
CA THR A 4 -11.08 7.54 15.40
C THR A 4 -12.08 7.24 14.29
N VAL A 5 -11.65 7.44 13.04
CA VAL A 5 -12.40 7.07 11.83
C VAL A 5 -11.70 5.88 11.18
N ARG A 6 -12.49 4.89 10.74
CA ARG A 6 -11.97 3.66 10.14
C ARG A 6 -12.39 3.56 8.68
N LEU A 7 -11.41 3.44 7.79
CA LEU A 7 -11.62 3.20 6.37
C LEU A 7 -11.24 1.76 6.04
N GLY A 8 -12.24 0.94 5.72
CA GLY A 8 -12.03 -0.44 5.31
C GLY A 8 -11.39 -0.55 3.92
N LEU A 9 -10.47 -1.50 3.74
CA LEU A 9 -9.99 -1.86 2.40
C LEU A 9 -10.99 -2.83 1.74
N ALA A 10 -11.74 -2.33 0.75
CA ALA A 10 -12.68 -3.12 -0.03
C ALA A 10 -12.14 -3.33 -1.46
N GLY A 11 -11.84 -4.59 -1.82
CA GLY A 11 -11.26 -4.92 -3.11
C GLY A 11 -9.83 -4.39 -3.27
N ARG A 12 -9.66 -3.32 -4.06
CA ARG A 12 -8.36 -2.68 -4.34
C ARG A 12 -8.34 -1.19 -4.02
N LYS A 13 -9.28 -0.71 -3.20
CA LYS A 13 -9.30 0.66 -2.70
C LYS A 13 -9.78 0.73 -1.26
N PHE A 14 -9.28 1.70 -0.51
CA PHE A 14 -9.86 2.15 0.74
C PHE A 14 -11.15 2.91 0.44
N ASP A 15 -12.07 2.85 1.40
CA ASP A 15 -13.28 3.65 1.38
C ASP A 15 -12.94 5.15 1.32
N ASP A 16 -13.54 5.82 0.35
CA ASP A 16 -13.39 7.24 0.05
C ASP A 16 -14.63 8.06 0.48
N GLN A 17 -15.56 7.44 1.21
CA GLN A 17 -16.71 8.15 1.76
C GLN A 17 -16.30 9.10 2.89
N TYR A 18 -16.47 10.39 2.64
CA TYR A 18 -16.28 11.43 3.64
C TYR A 18 -17.49 11.46 4.59
N THR A 19 -17.29 11.05 5.85
CA THR A 19 -18.31 11.03 6.90
C THR A 19 -18.40 12.36 7.64
N PHE A 20 -19.58 12.67 8.20
CA PHE A 20 -19.79 13.84 9.08
C PHE A 20 -18.79 13.92 10.23
N ASP A 21 -18.25 12.78 10.66
CA ASP A 21 -17.27 12.71 11.74
C ASP A 21 -15.94 13.41 11.46
N LEU A 22 -15.59 13.59 10.18
CA LEU A 22 -14.39 14.28 9.73
C LEU A 22 -14.57 15.80 9.68
N GLN A 23 -15.81 16.28 9.75
CA GLN A 23 -16.13 17.69 9.57
C GLN A 23 -15.47 18.57 10.64
N GLY A 24 -14.67 19.53 10.16
CA GLY A 24 -13.91 20.47 10.98
C GLY A 24 -12.58 19.93 11.50
N TYR A 25 -12.20 18.69 11.21
CA TYR A 25 -10.86 18.16 11.47
C TYR A 25 -10.01 18.15 10.19
N LEU A 26 -10.60 17.73 9.07
CA LEU A 26 -9.93 17.64 7.78
C LEU A 26 -10.83 18.21 6.68
N SER A 27 -10.25 18.91 5.70
CA SER A 27 -11.05 19.37 4.55
C SER A 27 -11.41 18.18 3.65
N VAL A 28 -12.53 18.26 2.94
CA VAL A 28 -12.93 17.20 1.98
C VAL A 28 -11.86 16.98 0.92
N HIS A 29 -11.24 18.07 0.45
CA HIS A 29 -10.16 18.02 -0.53
C HIS A 29 -8.93 17.26 -0.01
N ASP A 30 -8.47 17.60 1.21
CA ASP A 30 -7.27 16.99 1.79
C ASP A 30 -7.50 15.51 2.13
N PHE A 31 -8.71 15.17 2.58
CA PHE A 31 -9.13 13.79 2.79
C PHE A 31 -9.07 12.99 1.48
N CYS A 32 -9.75 13.47 0.43
CA CYS A 32 -9.77 12.79 -0.86
C CYS A 32 -8.37 12.64 -1.46
N SER A 33 -7.54 13.69 -1.39
CA SER A 33 -6.16 13.66 -1.87
C SER A 33 -5.32 12.60 -1.14
N THR A 34 -5.44 12.57 0.19
CA THR A 34 -4.71 11.61 1.04
C THR A 34 -5.16 10.17 0.77
N VAL A 35 -6.48 9.92 0.73
CA VAL A 35 -7.05 8.60 0.43
C VAL A 35 -6.67 8.16 -0.99
N GLN A 36 -6.62 9.08 -1.96
CA GLN A 36 -6.17 8.79 -3.32
C GLN A 36 -4.70 8.34 -3.35
N LEU A 37 -3.83 8.96 -2.54
CA LEU A 37 -2.43 8.57 -2.40
C LEU A 37 -2.31 7.15 -1.83
N PHE A 38 -3.07 6.83 -0.77
CA PHE A 38 -3.17 5.46 -0.25
C PHE A 38 -3.66 4.48 -1.32
N ASN A 39 -4.70 4.83 -2.06
CA ASN A 39 -5.25 4.00 -3.14
C ASN A 39 -4.27 3.79 -4.29
N GLU A 40 -3.42 4.76 -4.60
CA GLU A 40 -2.35 4.61 -5.58
C GLU A 40 -1.31 3.58 -5.12
N VAL A 41 -0.89 3.65 -3.85
CA VAL A 41 0.02 2.65 -3.27
C VAL A 41 -0.60 1.25 -3.29
N VAL A 42 -1.88 1.13 -2.94
CA VAL A 42 -2.63 -0.14 -3.02
C VAL A 42 -2.68 -0.67 -4.46
N ARG A 43 -2.81 0.19 -5.47
CA ARG A 43 -2.82 -0.22 -6.88
C ARG A 43 -1.45 -0.74 -7.33
N ARG A 44 -0.37 -0.08 -6.91
CA ARG A 44 1.01 -0.49 -7.23
C ARG A 44 1.40 -1.77 -6.49
N HIS A 45 0.96 -1.91 -5.25
CA HIS A 45 1.24 -3.05 -4.39
C HIS A 45 -0.07 -3.68 -3.92
N PRO A 46 -0.76 -4.51 -4.74
CA PRO A 46 -2.05 -5.05 -4.37
C PRO A 46 -1.94 -5.98 -3.15
N PRO A 47 -2.98 -6.02 -2.29
CA PRO A 47 -3.01 -6.95 -1.18
C PRO A 47 -2.98 -8.40 -1.70
N PRO A 48 -2.45 -9.33 -0.90
CA PRO A 48 -2.31 -10.71 -1.32
C PRO A 48 -3.69 -11.33 -1.65
N GLY A 49 -3.83 -11.82 -2.87
CA GLY A 49 -5.05 -12.48 -3.33
C GLY A 49 -5.47 -13.70 -2.50
N HIS A 50 -6.70 -14.13 -2.72
CA HIS A 50 -7.31 -15.25 -2.01
C HIS A 50 -6.48 -16.54 -2.17
N LYS A 51 -6.26 -17.29 -1.08
CA LYS A 51 -5.46 -18.52 -1.08
C LYS A 51 -6.02 -19.55 -2.08
N ALA A 52 -7.35 -19.60 -2.21
CA ALA A 52 -8.03 -20.55 -3.09
C ALA A 52 -7.63 -20.43 -4.56
N ILE A 53 -7.32 -19.21 -5.04
CA ILE A 53 -6.92 -19.03 -6.44
C ILE A 53 -5.59 -19.74 -6.70
N TRP A 54 -4.64 -19.64 -5.77
CA TRP A 54 -3.33 -20.29 -5.90
C TRP A 54 -3.40 -21.81 -5.74
N THR A 55 -4.29 -22.31 -4.87
CA THR A 55 -4.51 -23.76 -4.76
C THR A 55 -5.23 -24.30 -5.98
N ALA A 56 -6.21 -23.56 -6.53
CA ALA A 56 -6.89 -23.93 -7.75
C ALA A 56 -5.91 -23.99 -8.93
N THR A 57 -5.03 -22.99 -9.10
CA THR A 57 -4.02 -23.02 -10.16
C THR A 57 -3.08 -24.22 -10.03
N LEU A 58 -2.60 -24.52 -8.82
CA LEU A 58 -1.76 -25.70 -8.57
C LEU A 58 -2.48 -27.01 -8.96
N ILE A 59 -3.74 -27.17 -8.55
CA ILE A 59 -4.55 -28.35 -8.89
C ILE A 59 -4.76 -28.44 -10.41
N THR A 60 -5.07 -27.33 -11.08
CA THR A 60 -5.22 -27.33 -12.54
C THR A 60 -3.94 -27.70 -13.26
N THR A 61 -2.78 -27.24 -12.77
CA THR A 61 -1.48 -27.63 -13.32
C THR A 61 -1.24 -29.12 -13.15
N TRP A 62 -1.55 -29.69 -11.99
CA TRP A 62 -1.42 -31.14 -11.75
C TRP A 62 -2.33 -31.98 -12.64
N ILE A 63 -3.59 -31.58 -12.81
CA ILE A 63 -4.53 -32.25 -13.72
C ILE A 63 -3.96 -32.20 -15.14
N LEU A 64 -3.49 -31.04 -15.60
CA LEU A 64 -2.89 -30.89 -16.93
C LEU A 64 -1.65 -31.78 -17.11
N THR A 65 -0.76 -31.81 -16.12
CA THR A 65 0.41 -32.71 -16.12
C THR A 65 0.00 -34.18 -16.19
N GLY A 66 -1.01 -34.59 -15.39
CA GLY A 66 -1.56 -35.94 -15.43
C GLY A 66 -2.13 -36.30 -16.80
N THR A 67 -2.89 -35.39 -17.42
CA THR A 67 -3.43 -35.63 -18.78
C THR A 67 -2.32 -35.76 -19.83
N LEU A 68 -1.24 -34.97 -19.73
CA LEU A 68 -0.12 -35.04 -20.65
C LEU A 68 0.67 -36.36 -20.50
N VAL A 69 0.88 -36.82 -19.26
CA VAL A 69 1.51 -38.12 -18.98
C VAL A 69 0.63 -39.27 -19.48
N TYR A 70 -0.70 -39.17 -19.33
CA TYR A 70 -1.63 -40.15 -19.86
C TYR A 70 -1.59 -40.21 -21.40
N ILE A 71 -1.52 -39.06 -22.08
CA ILE A 71 -1.36 -39.03 -23.53
C ILE A 71 -0.03 -39.71 -23.92
N LEU A 72 1.09 -39.34 -23.30
CA LEU A 72 2.40 -39.98 -23.54
C LEU A 72 2.37 -41.50 -23.31
N TRP A 73 1.65 -41.96 -22.29
CA TRP A 73 1.45 -43.38 -22.02
C TRP A 73 0.88 -44.13 -23.21
N THR A 74 -0.11 -43.55 -23.89
CA THR A 74 -0.77 -44.18 -25.05
C THR A 74 0.16 -44.29 -26.27
N PHE A 75 1.12 -43.37 -26.40
CA PHE A 75 2.06 -43.34 -27.53
C PHE A 75 3.37 -44.11 -27.28
N LEU A 76 3.76 -44.34 -26.01
CA LEU A 76 5.07 -44.89 -25.65
C LEU A 76 4.94 -46.09 -24.70
N PRO A 77 4.48 -47.26 -25.17
CA PRO A 77 4.27 -48.45 -24.34
C PRO A 77 5.57 -48.97 -23.69
N ALA A 78 6.73 -48.78 -24.34
CA ALA A 78 8.02 -49.17 -23.78
C ALA A 78 8.45 -48.33 -22.57
N ALA A 79 7.88 -47.14 -22.37
CA ALA A 79 8.26 -46.20 -21.31
C ALA A 79 7.26 -46.17 -20.13
N GLN A 80 6.25 -47.06 -20.12
CA GLN A 80 5.16 -47.05 -19.15
C GLN A 80 5.63 -47.00 -17.69
N LEU A 81 6.54 -47.89 -17.29
CA LEU A 81 6.99 -47.97 -15.90
C LEU A 81 7.68 -46.67 -15.43
N TYR A 82 8.45 -46.04 -16.32
CA TYR A 82 9.13 -44.77 -16.04
C TYR A 82 8.14 -43.60 -15.96
N LEU A 83 7.11 -43.57 -16.81
CA LEU A 83 6.09 -42.53 -16.80
C LEU A 83 5.26 -42.53 -15.50
N VAL A 84 4.91 -43.71 -14.95
CA VAL A 84 4.25 -43.79 -13.63
C VAL A 84 5.15 -43.23 -12.54
N ALA A 85 6.43 -43.59 -12.56
CA ALA A 85 7.38 -43.21 -11.52
C ALA A 85 7.73 -41.70 -11.54
N ILE A 86 7.73 -41.07 -12.71
CA ILE A 86 8.06 -39.64 -12.88
C ILE A 86 6.91 -38.72 -12.45
N LEU A 87 5.65 -39.15 -12.57
CA LEU A 87 4.50 -38.32 -12.19
C LEU A 87 4.57 -37.79 -10.74
N PRO A 88 4.73 -38.64 -9.69
CA PRO A 88 4.79 -38.16 -8.32
C PRO A 88 6.03 -37.29 -8.05
N THR A 89 7.16 -37.53 -8.74
CA THR A 89 8.36 -36.71 -8.55
C THR A 89 8.15 -35.29 -9.11
N ILE A 90 7.49 -35.15 -10.26
CA ILE A 90 7.11 -33.83 -10.80
C ILE A 90 6.13 -33.12 -9.86
N MET A 91 5.13 -33.83 -9.33
CA MET A 91 4.17 -33.22 -8.38
C MET A 91 4.86 -32.74 -7.11
N ILE A 92 5.76 -33.55 -6.53
CA ILE A 92 6.52 -33.19 -5.33
C ILE A 92 7.47 -32.02 -5.61
N LEU A 93 8.13 -31.96 -6.76
CA LEU A 93 9.07 -30.87 -7.10
C LEU A 93 8.38 -29.55 -7.45
N THR A 94 7.21 -29.60 -8.10
CA THR A 94 6.45 -28.40 -8.48
C THR A 94 5.82 -27.72 -7.26
N THR A 95 5.42 -28.48 -6.24
CA THR A 95 4.82 -27.96 -5.00
C THR A 95 5.69 -26.91 -4.28
N PRO A 96 6.95 -27.17 -3.89
CA PRO A 96 7.79 -26.21 -3.17
C PRO A 96 8.13 -25.00 -4.03
N ILE A 97 8.32 -25.17 -5.35
CA ILE A 97 8.52 -24.05 -6.28
C ILE A 97 7.29 -23.14 -6.25
N TRP A 98 6.09 -23.71 -6.31
CA TRP A 98 4.84 -22.95 -6.26
C TRP A 98 4.63 -22.28 -4.90
N VAL A 99 4.92 -22.97 -3.80
CA VAL A 99 4.86 -22.42 -2.44
C VAL A 99 5.88 -21.30 -2.26
N TRP A 100 7.09 -21.43 -2.80
CA TRP A 100 8.12 -20.41 -2.76
C TRP A 100 7.76 -19.19 -3.62
N ARG A 101 7.32 -19.41 -4.87
CA ARG A 101 6.76 -18.36 -5.73
C ARG A 101 5.62 -17.64 -5.02
N TYR A 102 4.68 -18.41 -4.46
CA TYR A 102 3.58 -17.88 -3.69
C TYR A 102 4.08 -17.04 -2.52
N ARG A 103 4.98 -17.55 -1.68
CA ARG A 103 5.54 -16.79 -0.55
C ARG A 103 6.32 -15.54 -0.99
N SER A 104 7.07 -15.63 -2.09
CA SER A 104 7.87 -14.53 -2.63
C SER A 104 7.01 -13.41 -3.22
N LEU A 105 6.02 -13.76 -4.06
CA LEU A 105 5.01 -12.79 -4.55
C LEU A 105 4.14 -12.27 -3.42
N ARG A 106 3.89 -13.11 -2.42
CA ARG A 106 3.15 -12.78 -1.21
C ARG A 106 4.05 -12.26 -0.11
N ARG A 107 5.20 -11.66 -0.42
CA ARG A 107 5.87 -10.75 0.50
C ARG A 107 4.95 -9.57 0.74
N LYS A 108 3.94 -9.81 1.59
CA LYS A 108 3.07 -8.85 2.25
C LYS A 108 3.85 -7.67 2.78
N ALA A 109 5.10 -7.94 3.15
CA ALA A 109 6.12 -6.96 3.45
C ALA A 109 6.08 -5.78 2.48
N SER A 110 6.01 -5.94 1.15
CA SER A 110 6.01 -4.78 0.25
C SER A 110 4.75 -3.93 0.35
N PHE A 111 3.58 -4.54 0.45
CA PHE A 111 2.32 -3.80 0.61
C PHE A 111 2.24 -3.10 1.97
N GLU A 112 2.48 -3.87 3.03
CA GLU A 112 2.43 -3.38 4.41
C GLU A 112 3.54 -2.35 4.66
N SER A 113 4.77 -2.59 4.20
CA SER A 113 5.88 -1.64 4.36
C SER A 113 5.62 -0.36 3.60
N SER A 114 5.14 -0.41 2.35
CA SER A 114 4.86 0.80 1.58
C SER A 114 3.72 1.61 2.18
N LEU A 115 2.67 0.97 2.71
CA LEU A 115 1.59 1.67 3.40
C LEU A 115 2.02 2.22 4.75
N VAL A 116 2.82 1.49 5.53
CA VAL A 116 3.36 1.95 6.83
C VAL A 116 4.33 3.10 6.63
N GLU A 117 5.20 3.01 5.62
CA GLU A 117 6.10 4.10 5.22
C GLU A 117 5.30 5.34 4.81
N LEU A 118 4.23 5.16 4.02
CA LEU A 118 3.35 6.24 3.65
C LEU A 118 2.65 6.86 4.86
N CYS A 119 2.12 6.05 5.78
CA CYS A 119 1.55 6.53 7.04
C CYS A 119 2.60 7.34 7.82
N SER A 120 3.83 6.84 7.94
CA SER A 120 4.91 7.56 8.64
C SER A 120 5.21 8.92 8.01
N ARG A 121 5.20 9.02 6.68
CA ARG A 121 5.43 10.30 5.97
C ARG A 121 4.29 11.28 6.17
N ILE A 122 3.05 10.83 6.04
CA ILE A 122 1.87 11.69 6.24
C ILE A 122 1.75 12.09 7.72
N ASN A 123 2.03 11.17 8.65
CA ASN A 123 2.04 11.49 10.08
C ASN A 123 3.09 12.54 10.40
N ALA A 124 4.27 12.49 9.80
CA ALA A 124 5.27 13.53 10.01
C ALA A 124 4.75 14.93 9.64
N THR A 125 3.89 15.04 8.61
CA THR A 125 3.31 16.32 8.16
C THR A 125 2.00 16.69 8.86
N GLU A 126 1.18 15.72 9.26
CA GLU A 126 -0.17 15.94 9.81
C GLU A 126 -0.23 15.84 11.34
N ASN A 127 0.81 15.32 12.00
CA ASN A 127 0.89 15.26 13.45
C ASN A 127 0.86 16.65 14.10
N ILE A 128 1.33 17.70 13.41
CA ILE A 128 1.21 19.09 13.88
C ILE A 128 -0.24 19.57 13.96
N ARG A 129 -1.16 18.93 13.24
CA ARG A 129 -2.61 19.19 13.28
C ARG A 129 -3.34 18.24 14.23
N GLY A 130 -2.61 17.33 14.89
CA GLY A 130 -3.18 16.29 15.74
C GLY A 130 -3.88 15.18 14.97
N ILE A 131 -3.49 14.92 13.71
CA ILE A 131 -4.06 13.86 12.88
C ILE A 131 -3.01 12.76 12.73
N ASN A 132 -3.37 11.53 13.06
CA ASN A 132 -2.49 10.37 13.02
C ASN A 132 -3.13 9.23 12.20
N TYR A 133 -2.41 8.78 11.18
CA TYR A 133 -2.79 7.69 10.29
C TYR A 133 -2.12 6.40 10.73
N ARG A 134 -2.91 5.34 10.91
CA ARG A 134 -2.42 4.02 11.30
C ARG A 134 -3.02 2.93 10.43
N LEU A 135 -2.16 2.10 9.84
CA LEU A 135 -2.61 0.89 9.18
C LEU A 135 -2.89 -0.20 10.22
N VAL A 136 -4.07 -0.80 10.18
CA VAL A 136 -4.45 -1.93 11.03
C VAL A 136 -4.81 -3.13 10.17
N SER A 137 -4.19 -4.27 10.47
CA SER A 137 -4.60 -5.55 9.90
C SER A 137 -5.68 -6.18 10.77
N ASN A 138 -6.70 -6.77 10.14
CA ASN A 138 -7.79 -7.46 10.84
C ASN A 138 -7.30 -8.62 11.73
N LYS A 139 -6.11 -9.16 11.46
CA LYS A 139 -5.46 -10.18 12.30
C LYS A 139 -5.09 -9.68 13.69
N GLN A 140 -4.89 -8.38 13.84
CA GLN A 140 -4.47 -7.74 15.08
C GLN A 140 -5.67 -7.25 15.92
N ARG A 141 -6.90 -7.49 15.43
CA ARG A 141 -8.15 -7.02 16.04
C ARG A 141 -8.53 -7.73 17.35
N ASN A 142 -7.93 -8.87 17.67
CA ASN A 142 -8.35 -9.62 18.84
C ASN A 142 -7.91 -9.02 20.18
N ASP A 143 -6.90 -8.15 20.22
CA ASP A 143 -6.27 -7.84 21.51
C ASP A 143 -6.50 -6.42 22.05
N ASP A 144 -6.79 -5.39 21.22
CA ASP A 144 -6.64 -4.00 21.72
C ASP A 144 -7.80 -3.01 21.53
N VAL A 145 -8.86 -3.32 20.77
CA VAL A 145 -9.83 -2.27 20.42
C VAL A 145 -11.29 -2.75 20.40
N MET A 146 -11.97 -2.58 21.54
CA MET A 146 -13.43 -2.49 21.62
C MET A 146 -13.90 -1.17 21.00
N ILE A 147 -13.78 -1.00 19.69
CA ILE A 147 -14.56 0.04 18.99
C ILE A 147 -15.94 -0.56 18.75
N ILE A 148 -16.90 -0.03 19.50
CA ILE A 148 -18.33 -0.18 19.31
C ILE A 148 -18.65 0.37 17.92
N ASP A 149 -18.93 -0.51 16.98
CA ASP A 149 -19.65 -0.13 15.77
C ASP A 149 -20.64 -1.25 15.45
N ASP A 150 -21.82 -1.08 16.04
CA ASP A 150 -23.06 -1.73 15.66
C ASP A 150 -23.45 -1.21 14.27
N GLN A 151 -23.30 -2.04 13.23
CA GLN A 151 -24.30 -2.13 12.16
C GLN A 151 -24.06 -3.33 11.23
N HIS A 152 -24.89 -4.36 11.45
CA HIS A 152 -25.61 -5.17 10.46
C HIS A 152 -25.07 -5.20 9.02
N GLY A 153 -24.66 -6.40 8.60
CA GLY A 153 -24.64 -6.82 7.21
C GLY A 153 -23.43 -7.67 6.86
N MET A 154 -23.68 -8.79 6.17
CA MET A 154 -22.73 -9.83 5.73
C MET A 154 -21.64 -9.31 4.76
N THR A 155 -20.93 -8.23 5.10
CA THR A 155 -19.81 -7.75 4.31
C THR A 155 -18.56 -8.56 4.69
N PRO A 156 -17.80 -9.08 3.70
CA PRO A 156 -16.57 -9.78 3.98
C PRO A 156 -15.63 -8.82 4.73
N SER A 157 -15.30 -9.19 5.97
CA SER A 157 -14.48 -8.36 6.86
C SER A 157 -13.18 -7.95 6.16
N ALA A 158 -13.04 -6.64 5.91
CA ALA A 158 -11.87 -6.08 5.23
C ALA A 158 -10.58 -6.54 5.93
N ALA A 159 -9.65 -7.12 5.18
CA ALA A 159 -8.41 -7.68 5.74
C ALA A 159 -7.48 -6.60 6.33
N TYR A 160 -7.62 -5.36 5.85
CA TYR A 160 -6.88 -4.19 6.29
C TYR A 160 -7.84 -3.00 6.43
N ALA A 161 -7.52 -2.10 7.34
CA ALA A 161 -8.20 -0.83 7.49
C ALA A 161 -7.18 0.28 7.78
N LEU A 162 -7.46 1.47 7.28
CA LEU A 162 -6.75 2.69 7.64
C LEU A 162 -7.53 3.36 8.78
N LEU A 163 -6.87 3.56 9.92
CA LEU A 163 -7.40 4.33 11.03
C LEU A 163 -6.86 5.76 10.93
N ILE A 164 -7.76 6.72 11.11
CA ILE A 164 -7.44 8.14 11.23
C ILE A 164 -7.84 8.55 12.64
N GLU A 165 -6.84 8.82 13.47
CA GLU A 165 -6.99 9.24 14.85
C GLU A 165 -6.85 10.76 14.94
N PHE A 166 -7.78 11.40 15.63
CA PHE A 166 -7.80 12.84 15.87
C PHE A 166 -7.56 13.11 17.36
N ASP A 167 -6.50 13.86 17.63
CA ASP A 167 -6.17 14.33 18.97
C ASP A 167 -6.83 15.69 19.25
N ASP A 168 -7.87 15.67 20.08
CA ASP A 168 -8.62 16.85 20.50
C ASP A 168 -7.75 17.90 21.24
N ARG A 169 -6.57 17.54 21.75
CA ARG A 169 -5.69 18.48 22.47
C ARG A 169 -5.27 19.65 21.61
N TYR A 170 -5.09 19.44 20.30
CA TYR A 170 -4.74 20.51 19.37
C TYR A 170 -5.89 21.50 19.19
N ARG A 171 -7.14 21.04 19.13
CA ARG A 171 -8.32 21.92 19.07
C ARG A 171 -8.47 22.78 20.33
N ALA A 172 -8.08 22.28 21.49
CA ALA A 172 -8.14 23.06 22.73
C ALA A 172 -7.23 24.30 22.68
N LEU A 173 -6.07 24.21 22.02
CA LEU A 173 -5.14 25.34 21.85
C LEU A 173 -5.71 26.44 20.95
N PHE A 174 -6.44 26.08 19.90
CA PHE A 174 -7.07 27.06 19.01
C PHE A 174 -8.37 27.65 19.58
N LYS A 175 -9.07 26.93 20.48
CA LYS A 175 -10.26 27.46 21.19
C LYS A 175 -9.93 28.56 22.19
N SER A 176 -8.71 28.59 22.72
CA SER A 176 -8.26 29.64 23.64
C SER A 176 -7.86 30.94 22.93
N GLN A 177 -7.83 30.96 21.61
CA GLN A 177 -7.67 32.21 20.88
C GLN A 177 -9.04 32.91 20.91
N PRO A 178 -9.20 34.04 21.64
CA PRO A 178 -10.45 34.78 21.60
C PRO A 178 -10.75 35.11 20.13
N PRO A 179 -12.03 35.08 19.70
CA PRO A 179 -12.38 35.56 18.38
C PRO A 179 -11.87 37.00 18.30
N SER A 180 -10.78 37.22 17.58
CA SER A 180 -10.40 38.59 17.28
C SER A 180 -11.48 39.05 16.30
N ASP A 181 -12.30 40.00 16.75
CA ASP A 181 -13.37 40.65 15.97
C ASP A 181 -12.87 41.31 14.66
N ASN A 182 -11.60 41.09 14.29
CA ASN A 182 -10.95 41.58 13.09
C ASN A 182 -10.70 40.50 12.02
N PHE A 183 -11.14 39.26 12.19
CA PHE A 183 -11.31 38.36 11.04
C PHE A 183 -12.59 38.73 10.27
N ALA A 184 -12.52 39.90 9.64
CA ALA A 184 -13.31 40.17 8.46
C ALA A 184 -13.21 38.95 7.54
N LEU A 185 -14.35 38.52 7.02
CA LEU A 185 -14.42 37.64 5.87
C LEU A 185 -13.31 38.05 4.91
N TYR A 186 -12.32 37.20 4.68
CA TYR A 186 -11.67 37.22 3.38
C TYR A 186 -12.67 36.54 2.45
N PRO A 187 -13.48 37.28 1.67
CA PRO A 187 -14.12 36.64 0.54
C PRO A 187 -12.98 36.00 -0.27
N TYR A 188 -13.12 34.71 -0.54
CA TYR A 188 -12.31 34.00 -1.52
C TYR A 188 -12.69 34.52 -2.92
N SER A 189 -12.56 35.83 -3.16
CA SER A 189 -12.58 36.41 -4.48
C SER A 189 -11.21 36.13 -5.08
N ILE A 190 -11.10 35.00 -5.77
CA ILE A 190 -10.03 34.76 -6.73
C ILE A 190 -10.05 35.94 -7.71
N PRO A 191 -9.06 36.83 -7.74
CA PRO A 191 -8.95 37.76 -8.84
C PRO A 191 -8.53 36.90 -10.03
N HIS A 192 -9.46 36.66 -10.95
CA HIS A 192 -9.09 36.39 -12.34
C HIS A 192 -8.40 37.64 -12.87
N GLN A 193 -7.12 37.79 -12.55
CA GLN A 193 -6.24 38.71 -13.24
C GLN A 193 -5.57 37.89 -14.34
N PRO A 194 -6.00 38.01 -15.61
CA PRO A 194 -5.24 37.45 -16.71
C PRO A 194 -3.89 38.14 -16.70
N ALA A 195 -2.82 37.39 -16.37
CA ALA A 195 -1.48 37.87 -16.54
C ALA A 195 -1.31 38.31 -18.01
N PRO A 196 -0.85 39.54 -18.29
CA PRO A 196 -0.49 39.91 -19.65
C PRO A 196 0.62 38.96 -20.10
N ALA A 197 0.37 38.28 -21.22
CA ALA A 197 1.37 37.49 -21.91
C ALA A 197 2.50 38.42 -22.35
N HIS A 198 3.52 38.58 -21.51
CA HIS A 198 4.78 39.17 -21.93
C HIS A 198 5.51 38.13 -22.76
N VAL A 199 5.26 38.18 -24.08
CA VAL A 199 6.03 37.49 -25.10
C VAL A 199 7.47 37.99 -24.98
N HIS A 200 8.34 37.18 -24.37
CA HIS A 200 9.76 37.43 -24.44
C HIS A 200 10.24 37.04 -25.85
N PRO A 201 10.85 37.95 -26.62
CA PRO A 201 11.44 37.61 -27.90
C PRO A 201 12.56 36.59 -27.67
N ARG A 202 12.41 35.48 -28.37
CA ARG A 202 13.33 34.38 -28.54
C ARG A 202 14.68 34.92 -29.02
N MET A 203 15.62 35.16 -28.10
CA MET A 203 17.03 35.27 -28.47
C MET A 203 17.62 33.87 -28.56
N HIS A 204 18.14 33.64 -29.74
CA HIS A 204 18.86 32.48 -30.20
C HIS A 204 20.28 32.59 -29.69
N GLU A 205 20.74 31.66 -28.84
CA GLU A 205 22.17 31.43 -28.66
C GLU A 205 22.45 30.00 -28.15
N SER A 206 22.90 29.19 -29.11
CA SER A 206 23.98 28.21 -29.11
C SER A 206 24.13 27.14 -28.00
N PRO A 207 24.44 25.88 -28.40
CA PRO A 207 24.70 24.77 -27.49
C PRO A 207 26.15 24.82 -26.98
N LEU A 208 26.33 24.89 -25.67
CA LEU A 208 27.62 24.59 -25.05
C LEU A 208 27.53 23.23 -24.38
N MET A 209 28.32 22.29 -24.92
CA MET A 209 28.52 20.95 -24.40
C MET A 209 28.94 21.02 -22.93
N GLU A 210 28.06 20.59 -22.03
CA GLU A 210 28.46 20.26 -20.67
C GLU A 210 29.12 18.89 -20.69
N LYS A 211 30.45 18.94 -20.61
CA LYS A 211 31.35 17.79 -20.54
C LYS A 211 31.07 17.02 -19.24
N ALA A 212 30.44 15.86 -19.37
CA ALA A 212 30.27 14.90 -18.28
C ALA A 212 31.63 14.58 -17.65
N GLN A 213 31.79 14.95 -16.37
CA GLN A 213 32.89 14.47 -15.55
C GLN A 213 32.61 13.03 -15.10
N PRO A 214 33.57 12.10 -15.20
CA PRO A 214 33.42 10.75 -14.69
C PRO A 214 33.43 10.77 -13.16
N ILE A 215 32.39 10.19 -12.57
CA ILE A 215 32.29 9.90 -11.14
C ILE A 215 33.38 8.87 -10.80
N PRO A 216 34.28 9.12 -9.83
CA PRO A 216 35.25 8.12 -9.39
C PRO A 216 34.52 6.96 -8.68
N PRO A 217 34.99 5.71 -8.83
CA PRO A 217 34.41 4.57 -8.13
C PRO A 217 34.60 4.74 -6.62
N SER A 218 33.50 4.83 -5.88
CA SER A 218 33.50 4.75 -4.42
C SER A 218 33.94 3.34 -4.02
N SER A 219 35.19 3.23 -3.61
CA SER A 219 35.77 2.06 -3.00
C SER A 219 35.03 1.70 -1.71
N SER A 220 34.49 0.49 -1.70
CA SER A 220 34.51 -0.47 -0.58
C SER A 220 34.52 0.10 0.85
N VAL A 221 33.34 0.18 1.45
CA VAL A 221 33.19 0.14 2.91
C VAL A 221 32.13 -0.91 3.23
N PHE A 222 32.56 -2.17 3.28
CA PHE A 222 31.87 -3.26 3.97
C PHE A 222 32.93 -4.23 4.45
N GLU A 223 33.57 -3.86 5.55
CA GLU A 223 34.33 -4.77 6.39
C GLU A 223 33.79 -4.61 7.82
N GLN A 224 33.55 -5.75 8.47
CA GLN A 224 33.34 -5.94 9.91
C GLN A 224 32.01 -5.50 10.52
N ILE A 225 30.99 -6.37 10.44
CA ILE A 225 30.15 -6.70 11.60
C ILE A 225 29.84 -8.21 11.53
N ASP A 226 30.72 -9.04 12.08
CA ASP A 226 30.45 -10.43 12.42
C ASP A 226 31.37 -10.84 13.58
N LEU A 227 31.03 -10.41 14.79
CA LEU A 227 31.60 -10.94 16.03
C LEU A 227 30.83 -10.40 17.23
N TYR A 228 29.62 -10.92 17.50
CA TYR A 228 29.02 -10.93 18.83
C TYR A 228 27.76 -11.81 18.84
N GLU A 229 27.92 -13.14 18.81
CA GLU A 229 26.87 -14.04 19.32
C GLU A 229 27.47 -15.40 19.72
N LYS A 230 28.11 -15.44 20.89
CA LYS A 230 28.32 -16.65 21.69
C LYS A 230 28.63 -16.26 23.14
N GLN A 231 27.57 -16.06 23.92
CA GLN A 231 27.51 -16.33 25.36
C GLN A 231 26.11 -16.81 25.70
#